data_AF-B1VLW4-F1
#
_entry.id   AF-B1VLW4-F1
#
_cell.length_a   1.000
_cell.length_b   1.000
_cell.length_c   1.000
_cell.angle_alpha   90.00
_cell.angle_beta   90.00
_cell.angle_gamma   90.00
#
_symmetry.space_group_name_H-M   'P 1'
#
loop_
_entity.id
_entity.type
_entity.pdbx_description
1 polymer ?
#
loop_
_entity_poly.entity_id
_entity_poly.type
_entity_poly.pdbx_seq_one_letter_code
_entity_poly.pdbx_strand_id
1 'polypeptide(L)'
;MLLYAGIDGWRRQMVLEGHRLLSRALDLVARVRQRIEEIEGMHVNGPDDFCGPGAAAEFDPLPVIIDIEATGTTGYRAADWLRKHHHIDMHLVDHRRISAQFTHADDHTTADRLLTALRDLARNAHTLRPAPAVHVPAPAELRPDQVCLPRDAFFAETEDVPAVKAVGRVAAEMLTPYPPGIPAVLPGERITEPVLRYLRSGVEAGTNVPDPADPTLTTIRVRAEDHGKPPHFSAHAP
;
A
#
# COMPACT_ATOMS: atom_id res chain seq x y z
N MET A 1 13.60 -21.38 -21.06
CA MET A 1 13.85 -22.68 -20.41
C MET A 1 14.08 -22.57 -18.90
N LEU A 2 14.91 -21.64 -18.39
CA LEU A 2 15.18 -21.52 -16.95
C LEU A 2 13.94 -21.18 -16.09
N LEU A 3 13.03 -20.32 -16.56
CA LEU A 3 11.80 -19.98 -15.83
C LEU A 3 10.92 -21.21 -15.58
N TYR A 4 10.68 -22.03 -16.62
CA TYR A 4 9.90 -23.26 -16.50
C TYR A 4 10.59 -24.29 -15.59
N ALA A 5 11.91 -24.41 -15.67
CA ALA A 5 12.68 -25.27 -14.77
C ALA A 5 12.59 -24.80 -13.31
N GLY A 6 12.59 -23.49 -13.06
CA GLY A 6 12.41 -22.91 -11.73
C GLY A 6 11.02 -23.21 -11.15
N ILE A 7 9.96 -23.04 -11.95
CA ILE A 7 8.58 -23.33 -11.53
C ILE A 7 8.41 -24.83 -11.26
N ASP A 8 8.94 -25.71 -12.12
CA ASP A 8 8.86 -27.16 -11.90
C ASP A 8 9.71 -27.61 -10.70
N GLY A 9 10.88 -27.01 -10.51
CA GLY A 9 11.72 -27.21 -9.32
C GLY A 9 10.98 -26.84 -8.04
N TRP A 10 10.32 -25.67 -8.01
CA TRP A 10 9.50 -25.23 -6.88
C TRP A 10 8.35 -26.19 -6.60
N ARG A 11 7.59 -26.59 -7.64
CA ARG A 11 6.52 -27.58 -7.51
C ARG A 11 7.04 -28.89 -6.90
N ARG A 12 8.16 -29.43 -7.40
CA ARG A 12 8.78 -30.65 -6.88
C ARG A 12 9.20 -30.48 -5.42
N GLN A 13 9.81 -29.36 -5.06
CA GLN A 13 10.22 -29.08 -3.68
C GLN A 13 9.02 -29.00 -2.74
N MET A 14 7.92 -28.35 -3.14
CA MET A 14 6.70 -28.30 -2.32
C MET A 14 6.05 -29.66 -2.13
N VAL A 15 6.06 -30.52 -3.15
CA VAL A 15 5.57 -31.90 -3.02
C VAL A 15 6.42 -32.73 -2.05
N LEU A 16 7.75 -32.61 -2.13
CA LEU A 16 8.66 -33.44 -1.33
C LEU A 16 8.87 -32.92 0.09
N GLU A 17 8.87 -31.60 0.28
CA GLU A 17 9.32 -30.95 1.52
C GLU A 17 8.40 -29.83 2.02
N GLY A 18 7.32 -29.51 1.31
CA GLY A 18 6.48 -28.33 1.58
C GLY A 18 5.98 -28.25 3.02
N HIS A 19 5.47 -29.35 3.58
CA HIS A 19 5.05 -29.39 4.99
C HIS A 19 6.19 -29.03 5.94
N ARG A 20 7.36 -29.64 5.79
CA ARG A 20 8.53 -29.36 6.64
C ARG A 20 9.04 -27.93 6.50
N LEU A 21 8.97 -27.36 5.31
CA LEU A 21 9.41 -25.99 5.02
C LEU A 21 8.44 -24.97 5.64
N LEU A 22 7.14 -25.12 5.38
CA LEU A 22 6.12 -24.21 5.88
C LEU A 22 5.92 -24.32 7.39
N SER A 23 5.91 -25.54 7.97
CA SER A 23 5.81 -25.71 9.43
C SER A 23 6.96 -24.98 10.14
N ARG A 24 8.19 -25.06 9.62
CA ARG A 24 9.32 -24.34 10.21
C ARG A 24 9.18 -22.82 10.12
N ALA A 25 8.71 -22.31 8.98
CA ALA A 25 8.45 -20.89 8.80
C ALA A 25 7.36 -20.39 9.76
N LEU A 26 6.29 -21.18 9.95
CA LEU A 26 5.21 -20.90 10.89
C LEU A 26 5.71 -20.92 12.36
N ASP A 27 6.55 -21.88 12.73
CA ASP A 27 7.16 -21.94 14.06
C ASP A 27 8.08 -20.73 14.31
N LEU A 28 8.86 -20.34 13.31
CA LEU A 28 9.74 -19.17 13.38
C LEU A 28 8.91 -17.89 13.54
N VAL A 29 7.89 -17.69 12.69
CA VAL A 29 7.09 -16.48 12.70
C VAL A 29 6.31 -16.35 14.01
N ALA A 30 5.78 -17.44 14.57
CA ALA A 30 5.10 -17.42 15.87
C ALA A 30 6.01 -16.84 16.97
N ARG A 31 7.28 -17.27 17.03
CA ARG A 31 8.26 -16.73 18.00
C ARG A 31 8.62 -15.28 17.72
N VAL A 32 8.80 -14.90 16.45
CA VAL A 32 9.14 -13.52 16.07
C VAL A 32 8.03 -12.56 16.47
N ARG A 33 6.76 -12.92 16.19
CA ARG A 33 5.60 -12.11 16.54
C ARG A 33 5.54 -11.83 18.05
N GLN A 34 5.69 -12.88 18.88
CA GLN A 34 5.77 -12.72 20.33
C GLN A 34 6.89 -11.78 20.78
N ARG A 35 8.08 -11.87 20.17
CA ARG A 35 9.24 -11.02 20.53
C ARG A 35 9.10 -9.57 20.06
N ILE A 36 8.24 -9.29 19.07
CA ILE A 36 7.94 -7.91 18.64
C ILE A 36 6.94 -7.26 19.61
N GLU A 37 5.97 -8.01 20.15
CA GLU A 37 5.05 -7.50 21.19
C GLU A 37 5.77 -7.01 22.45
N GLU A 38 6.98 -7.51 22.71
CA GLU A 38 7.83 -7.05 23.82
C GLU A 38 8.50 -5.68 23.54
N ILE A 39 8.42 -5.17 22.31
CA ILE A 39 9.04 -3.91 21.90
C ILE A 39 8.05 -2.76 22.14
N GLU A 40 8.43 -1.83 23.00
CA GLU A 40 7.61 -0.67 23.33
C GLU A 40 7.19 0.13 22.07
N GLY A 41 5.89 0.40 21.97
CA GLY A 41 5.30 1.16 20.87
C GLY A 41 5.01 0.36 19.61
N MET A 42 5.19 -0.97 19.63
CA MET A 42 4.84 -1.87 18.52
C MET A 42 3.74 -2.84 18.92
N HIS A 43 2.85 -3.14 17.98
CA HIS A 43 1.81 -4.18 18.09
C HIS A 43 1.80 -4.99 16.79
N VAL A 44 1.78 -6.32 16.86
CA VAL A 44 1.77 -7.17 15.67
C VAL A 44 0.35 -7.66 15.38
N ASN A 45 -0.28 -7.09 14.36
CA ASN A 45 -1.68 -7.38 14.05
C ASN A 45 -1.91 -8.87 13.77
N GLY A 46 -2.81 -9.50 14.51
CA GLY A 46 -3.17 -10.91 14.44
C GLY A 46 -4.65 -11.16 14.10
N PRO A 47 -5.16 -12.37 14.37
CA PRO A 47 -6.56 -12.73 14.10
C PRO A 47 -7.57 -11.78 14.76
N ASP A 48 -7.31 -11.33 15.99
CA ASP A 48 -8.22 -10.43 16.72
C ASP A 48 -8.31 -9.03 16.09
N ASP A 49 -7.33 -8.64 15.27
CA ASP A 49 -7.31 -7.36 14.56
C ASP A 49 -8.04 -7.41 13.21
N PHE A 50 -8.10 -8.58 12.56
CA PHE A 50 -8.54 -8.71 11.16
C PHE A 50 -9.70 -9.67 10.93
N CYS A 51 -9.97 -10.59 11.86
CA CYS A 51 -10.99 -11.61 11.73
C CYS A 51 -12.22 -11.32 12.58
N GLY A 52 -13.39 -11.81 12.14
CA GLY A 52 -14.65 -11.63 12.84
C GLY A 52 -15.84 -11.44 11.89
N PRO A 53 -17.07 -11.26 12.43
CA PRO A 53 -18.25 -11.02 11.61
C PRO A 53 -18.10 -9.78 10.72
N GLY A 54 -18.17 -9.96 9.40
CA GLY A 54 -17.98 -8.87 8.43
C GLY A 54 -16.51 -8.52 8.13
N ALA A 55 -15.56 -9.31 8.64
CA ALA A 55 -14.12 -9.15 8.43
C ALA A 55 -13.52 -10.39 7.74
N ALA A 56 -12.21 -10.61 7.83
CA ALA A 56 -11.54 -11.75 7.22
C ALA A 56 -11.98 -13.08 7.85
N ALA A 57 -12.07 -14.14 7.04
CA ALA A 57 -12.43 -15.48 7.51
C ALA A 57 -11.27 -16.19 8.24
N GLU A 58 -10.06 -16.02 7.74
CA GLU A 58 -8.84 -16.60 8.29
C GLU A 58 -7.69 -15.60 8.19
N PHE A 59 -6.61 -15.87 8.91
CA PHE A 59 -5.44 -15.01 9.02
C PHE A 59 -4.17 -15.75 8.59
N ASP A 60 -3.41 -15.16 7.67
CA ASP A 60 -2.06 -15.63 7.32
C ASP A 60 -1.03 -14.97 8.27
N PRO A 61 -0.28 -15.74 9.08
CA PRO A 61 0.70 -15.17 10.01
C PRO A 61 2.04 -14.79 9.36
N LEU A 62 2.32 -15.21 8.11
CA LEU A 62 3.61 -15.02 7.45
C LEU A 62 3.89 -13.55 7.07
N PRO A 63 2.90 -12.74 6.64
CA PRO A 63 3.04 -11.29 6.61
C PRO A 63 2.99 -10.75 8.04
N VAL A 64 4.15 -10.45 8.62
CA VAL A 64 4.25 -9.87 9.95
C VAL A 64 3.99 -8.37 9.85
N ILE A 65 2.73 -7.99 9.94
CA ILE A 65 2.26 -6.59 9.94
C ILE A 65 2.39 -6.03 11.36
N ILE A 66 3.15 -4.95 11.49
CA ILE A 66 3.50 -4.31 12.75
C ILE A 66 2.92 -2.90 12.72
N ASP A 67 1.95 -2.63 13.58
CA ASP A 67 1.49 -1.29 13.89
C ASP A 67 2.53 -0.59 14.76
N ILE A 68 2.92 0.62 14.36
CA ILE A 68 3.94 1.44 15.01
C ILE A 68 3.41 2.83 15.37
N GLU A 69 2.09 3.04 15.33
CA GLU A 69 1.47 4.35 15.56
C GLU A 69 1.87 4.96 16.91
N ALA A 70 1.98 4.12 17.95
CA ALA A 70 2.39 4.52 19.30
C ALA A 70 3.83 5.07 19.37
N THR A 71 4.68 4.79 18.39
CA THR A 71 6.03 5.38 18.29
C THR A 71 6.00 6.85 17.85
N GLY A 72 4.88 7.32 17.29
CA GLY A 72 4.68 8.68 16.80
C GLY A 72 5.37 9.00 15.46
N THR A 73 5.85 7.98 14.74
CA THR A 73 6.38 8.10 13.38
C THR A 73 5.46 7.42 12.36
N THR A 74 5.65 7.72 11.07
CA THR A 74 5.00 6.99 9.97
C THR A 74 5.77 5.72 9.63
N GLY A 75 5.10 4.71 9.06
CA GLY A 75 5.79 3.57 8.45
C GLY A 75 6.83 4.00 7.41
N TYR A 76 6.53 5.01 6.58
CA TYR A 76 7.44 5.50 5.53
C TYR A 76 8.82 5.88 6.09
N ARG A 77 8.84 6.79 7.08
CA ARG A 77 10.07 7.19 7.78
C ARG A 77 10.74 6.04 8.55
N ALA A 78 9.96 5.15 9.15
CA ALA A 78 10.51 3.98 9.84
C ALA A 78 11.24 3.05 8.87
N ALA A 79 10.66 2.77 7.70
CA ALA A 79 11.26 1.94 6.66
C ALA A 79 12.54 2.58 6.09
N ASP A 80 12.52 3.88 5.79
CA ASP A 80 13.72 4.60 5.35
C ASP A 80 14.85 4.53 6.40
N TRP A 81 14.48 4.65 7.68
CA TRP A 81 15.41 4.55 8.79
C TRP A 81 16.01 3.13 8.91
N LEU A 82 15.16 2.09 8.83
CA LEU A 82 15.60 0.68 8.86
C LEU A 82 16.51 0.35 7.68
N ARG A 83 16.18 0.82 6.47
CA ARG A 83 17.00 0.65 5.27
C ARG A 83 18.36 1.33 5.43
N LYS A 84 18.38 2.56 5.95
CA LYS A 84 19.60 3.35 6.11
C LYS A 84 20.54 2.79 7.19
N HIS A 85 20.02 2.34 8.33
CA HIS A 85 20.85 1.98 9.50
C HIS A 85 21.06 0.47 9.65
N HIS A 86 20.14 -0.35 9.14
CA HIS A 86 20.18 -1.82 9.29
C HIS A 86 20.20 -2.57 7.95
N HIS A 87 20.08 -1.86 6.82
CA HIS A 87 20.00 -2.47 5.48
C HIS A 87 18.86 -3.48 5.36
N ILE A 88 17.71 -3.17 5.97
CA ILE A 88 16.49 -3.98 5.91
C ILE A 88 15.43 -3.22 5.12
N ASP A 89 14.95 -3.87 4.07
CA ASP A 89 13.79 -3.42 3.30
C ASP A 89 12.53 -4.10 3.81
N MET A 90 11.55 -3.29 4.18
CA MET A 90 10.25 -3.76 4.62
C MET A 90 9.38 -4.10 3.40
N HIS A 91 8.53 -5.12 3.52
CA HIS A 91 7.68 -5.60 2.44
C HIS A 91 6.53 -4.64 2.11
N LEU A 92 5.85 -4.14 3.14
CA LEU A 92 4.77 -3.15 3.02
C LEU A 92 4.99 -2.06 4.06
N VAL A 93 4.70 -0.82 3.69
CA VAL A 93 4.96 0.36 4.52
C VAL A 93 3.84 1.36 4.32
N ASP A 94 3.01 1.61 5.33
CA ASP A 94 1.93 2.61 5.27
C ASP A 94 2.14 3.76 6.27
N HIS A 95 1.14 4.63 6.41
CA HIS A 95 1.21 5.78 7.31
C HIS A 95 1.36 5.43 8.80
N ARG A 96 1.09 4.18 9.22
CA ARG A 96 1.15 3.72 10.62
C ARG A 96 1.72 2.32 10.83
N ARG A 97 2.01 1.56 9.77
CA ARG A 97 2.50 0.18 9.83
C ARG A 97 3.70 -0.05 8.94
N ILE A 98 4.47 -1.06 9.32
CA ILE A 98 5.49 -1.71 8.50
C ILE A 98 5.25 -3.22 8.50
N SER A 99 5.64 -3.93 7.45
CA SER A 99 5.46 -5.38 7.36
C SER A 99 6.74 -6.09 6.93
N ALA A 100 7.07 -7.18 7.62
CA ALA A 100 8.12 -8.11 7.21
C ALA A 100 7.47 -9.39 6.66
N GLN A 101 7.76 -9.73 5.40
CA GLN A 101 7.27 -10.96 4.79
C GLN A 101 8.20 -12.12 5.16
N PHE A 102 7.72 -13.06 5.96
CA PHE A 102 8.44 -14.30 6.24
C PHE A 102 8.12 -15.36 5.18
N THR A 103 9.13 -16.15 4.85
CA THR A 103 9.03 -17.27 3.92
C THR A 103 9.81 -18.47 4.45
N HIS A 104 9.79 -19.58 3.70
CA HIS A 104 10.60 -20.76 4.00
C HIS A 104 12.13 -20.51 3.88
N ALA A 105 12.55 -19.36 3.33
CA ALA A 105 13.96 -18.99 3.22
C ALA A 105 14.50 -18.29 4.48
N ASP A 106 13.62 -17.91 5.41
CA ASP A 106 13.99 -17.24 6.64
C ASP A 106 14.38 -18.21 7.75
N ASP A 107 15.28 -17.75 8.61
CA ASP A 107 15.79 -18.51 9.74
C ASP A 107 15.95 -17.62 10.99
N HIS A 108 16.50 -18.20 12.06
CA HIS A 108 16.76 -17.45 13.30
C HIS A 108 17.72 -16.28 13.09
N THR A 109 18.66 -16.39 12.16
CA THR A 109 19.64 -15.34 11.85
C THR A 109 18.96 -14.14 11.20
N THR A 110 18.10 -14.36 10.20
CA THR A 110 17.35 -13.26 9.56
C THR A 110 16.34 -12.65 10.51
N ALA A 111 15.67 -13.47 11.33
CA ALA A 111 14.75 -13.03 12.37
C ALA A 111 15.43 -12.17 13.46
N ASP A 112 16.59 -12.58 13.98
CA ASP A 112 17.31 -11.83 15.01
C ASP A 112 17.84 -10.49 14.49
N ARG A 113 18.22 -10.42 13.20
CA ARG A 113 18.56 -9.15 12.54
C ARG A 113 17.36 -8.20 12.50
N LEU A 114 16.19 -8.69 12.10
CA LEU A 114 14.96 -7.88 12.12
C LEU A 114 14.63 -7.38 13.53
N LEU A 115 14.63 -8.28 14.53
CA LEU A 115 14.31 -7.91 15.91
C LEU A 115 15.30 -6.91 16.51
N THR A 116 16.59 -7.01 16.15
CA THR A 116 17.60 -6.02 16.55
C THR A 116 17.28 -4.66 15.95
N ALA A 117 16.96 -4.62 14.65
CA ALA A 117 16.62 -3.38 13.94
C ALA A 117 15.34 -2.73 14.47
N LEU A 118 14.30 -3.52 14.76
CA LEU A 118 13.04 -3.02 15.33
C LEU A 118 13.23 -2.44 16.75
N ARG A 119 14.02 -3.10 17.62
CA ARG A 119 14.35 -2.54 18.94
C ARG A 119 15.14 -1.24 18.84
N ASP A 120 16.01 -1.14 17.86
CA ASP A 120 16.80 0.07 17.63
C ASP A 120 15.95 1.20 17.06
N LEU A 121 15.03 0.88 16.14
CA LEU A 121 14.02 1.81 15.64
C LEU A 121 13.16 2.35 16.80
N ALA A 122 12.66 1.50 17.69
CA ALA A 122 11.85 1.92 18.85
C ALA A 122 12.62 2.92 19.73
N ARG A 123 13.90 2.62 20.05
CA ARG A 123 14.77 3.53 20.83
C ARG A 123 15.01 4.88 20.14
N ASN A 124 15.06 4.90 18.81
CA ASN A 124 15.36 6.10 18.02
C ASN A 124 14.13 6.76 17.38
N ALA A 125 12.93 6.24 17.62
CA ALA A 125 11.69 6.74 17.02
C ALA A 125 11.47 8.23 17.31
N HIS A 126 11.96 8.70 18.46
CA HIS A 126 11.90 10.11 18.85
C HIS A 126 12.54 11.07 17.84
N THR A 127 13.54 10.62 17.08
CA THR A 127 14.23 11.39 16.03
C THR A 127 13.42 11.52 14.73
N LEU A 128 12.34 10.73 14.59
CA LEU A 128 11.50 10.68 13.40
C LEU A 128 10.17 11.44 13.54
N ARG A 129 9.94 12.04 14.72
CA ARG A 129 8.73 12.78 15.08
C ARG A 129 8.83 14.26 14.72
N PRO A 130 7.70 14.97 14.51
CA PRO A 130 6.34 14.44 14.40
C PRO A 130 6.07 13.83 13.01
N ALA A 131 5.29 12.76 12.96
CA ALA A 131 4.75 12.23 11.72
C ALA A 131 3.70 13.18 11.10
N PRO A 132 3.74 13.43 9.77
CA PRO A 132 2.61 14.02 9.08
C PRO A 132 1.38 13.10 9.19
N ALA A 133 0.21 13.68 9.38
CA ALA A 133 -1.04 12.93 9.43
C ALA A 133 -1.55 12.64 8.01
N VAL A 134 -1.96 11.40 7.75
CA VAL A 134 -2.64 11.03 6.50
C VAL A 134 -4.14 11.02 6.73
N HIS A 135 -4.88 11.76 5.90
CA HIS A 135 -6.34 11.86 6.00
C HIS A 135 -7.00 10.67 5.29
N VAL A 136 -7.05 9.51 5.95
CA VAL A 136 -7.76 8.33 5.43
C VAL A 136 -9.28 8.58 5.54
N PRO A 137 -10.02 8.61 4.41
CA PRO A 137 -11.45 8.90 4.42
C PRO A 137 -12.24 7.63 4.73
N ALA A 138 -13.54 7.77 5.01
CA ALA A 138 -14.38 6.61 5.28
C ALA A 138 -14.53 5.73 4.02
N PRO A 139 -14.76 4.40 4.15
CA PRO A 139 -14.90 3.51 2.99
C PRO A 139 -15.97 3.94 1.96
N ALA A 140 -17.02 4.64 2.40
CA ALA A 140 -18.05 5.17 1.49
C ALA A 140 -17.56 6.35 0.65
N GLU A 141 -16.57 7.10 1.12
CA GLU A 141 -15.98 8.26 0.43
C GLU A 141 -14.89 7.85 -0.57
N LEU A 142 -14.38 6.61 -0.47
CA LEU A 142 -13.47 5.97 -1.44
C LEU A 142 -14.23 5.26 -2.58
N ARG A 143 -15.42 5.75 -2.92
CA ARG A 143 -16.23 5.22 -4.02
C ARG A 143 -16.63 6.36 -4.96
N PRO A 144 -15.69 6.87 -5.78
CA PRO A 144 -16.00 7.88 -6.78
C PRO A 144 -17.11 7.45 -7.74
N ASP A 145 -17.90 8.40 -8.23
CA ASP A 145 -18.88 8.12 -9.28
C ASP A 145 -18.18 7.94 -10.63
N GLN A 146 -18.44 6.82 -11.31
CA GLN A 146 -18.01 6.62 -12.70
C GLN A 146 -18.91 7.43 -13.65
N VAL A 147 -18.38 8.50 -14.23
CA VAL A 147 -19.11 9.43 -15.12
C VAL A 147 -19.10 8.96 -16.57
N CYS A 148 -18.03 8.30 -17.00
CA CYS A 148 -17.92 7.67 -18.31
C CYS A 148 -17.04 6.42 -18.25
N LEU A 149 -16.96 5.67 -19.36
CA LEU A 149 -16.13 4.47 -19.39
C LEU A 149 -14.65 4.83 -19.22
N PRO A 150 -13.86 4.02 -18.47
CA PRO A 150 -12.44 4.29 -18.29
C PRO A 150 -11.66 4.43 -19.59
N ARG A 151 -12.01 3.62 -20.61
CA ARG A 151 -11.42 3.73 -21.94
C ARG A 151 -11.69 5.10 -22.57
N ASP A 152 -12.92 5.59 -22.47
CA ASP A 152 -13.33 6.85 -23.10
C ASP A 152 -12.62 8.03 -22.44
N ALA A 153 -12.47 8.01 -21.11
CA ALA A 153 -11.72 9.04 -20.39
C ALA A 153 -10.22 8.99 -20.68
N PHE A 154 -9.64 7.79 -20.73
CA PHE A 154 -8.20 7.62 -20.98
C PHE A 154 -7.78 8.09 -22.37
N PHE A 155 -8.65 7.92 -23.38
CA PHE A 155 -8.39 8.37 -24.76
C PHE A 155 -9.07 9.70 -25.11
N ALA A 156 -9.67 10.39 -24.14
CA ALA A 156 -10.28 11.69 -24.39
C ALA A 156 -9.23 12.78 -24.64
N GLU A 157 -9.70 13.96 -25.07
CA GLU A 157 -8.92 15.18 -24.94
C GLU A 157 -8.75 15.50 -23.44
N THR A 158 -7.51 15.79 -23.03
CA THR A 158 -7.14 15.97 -21.63
C THR A 158 -6.42 17.29 -21.40
N GLU A 159 -6.49 17.79 -20.16
CA GLU A 159 -5.68 18.90 -19.67
C GLU A 159 -5.13 18.57 -18.28
N ASP A 160 -3.95 19.10 -17.97
CA ASP A 160 -3.35 19.01 -16.63
C ASP A 160 -3.76 20.25 -15.84
N VAL A 161 -4.55 20.05 -14.78
CA VAL A 161 -5.03 21.15 -13.92
C VAL A 161 -4.33 21.13 -12.58
N PRO A 162 -4.10 22.29 -11.92
CA PRO A 162 -3.67 22.30 -10.53
C PRO A 162 -4.60 21.46 -9.66
N ALA A 163 -4.07 20.69 -8.71
CA ALA A 163 -4.87 19.77 -7.89
C ALA A 163 -6.08 20.46 -7.22
N VAL A 164 -5.93 21.71 -6.78
CA VAL A 164 -7.01 22.53 -6.19
C VAL A 164 -8.19 22.78 -7.14
N LYS A 165 -8.03 22.58 -8.45
CA LYS A 165 -9.07 22.69 -9.48
C LYS A 165 -9.55 21.33 -10.00
N ALA A 166 -8.96 20.22 -9.52
CA ALA A 166 -9.29 18.88 -10.01
C ALA A 166 -10.58 18.33 -9.40
N VAL A 167 -10.98 18.79 -8.21
CA VAL A 167 -12.21 18.34 -7.54
C VAL A 167 -13.42 18.63 -8.43
N GLY A 168 -14.26 17.61 -8.61
CA GLY A 168 -15.43 17.65 -9.48
C GLY A 168 -15.12 17.39 -10.96
N ARG A 169 -13.86 17.34 -11.38
CA ARG A 169 -13.47 16.99 -12.75
C ARG A 169 -13.46 15.47 -12.93
N VAL A 170 -13.49 15.03 -14.19
CA VAL A 170 -13.38 13.60 -14.54
C VAL A 170 -11.90 13.29 -14.74
N ALA A 171 -11.38 12.35 -13.96
CA ALA A 171 -9.99 11.91 -14.09
C ALA A 171 -9.76 11.28 -15.48
N ALA A 172 -8.60 11.57 -16.08
CA ALA A 172 -8.15 10.91 -17.30
C ALA A 172 -6.87 10.07 -17.07
N GLU A 173 -6.46 9.92 -15.82
CA GLU A 173 -5.37 9.06 -15.35
C GLU A 173 -5.79 8.30 -14.09
N MET A 174 -5.02 7.29 -13.70
CA MET A 174 -5.21 6.57 -12.44
C MET A 174 -4.49 7.30 -11.30
N LEU A 175 -5.09 7.31 -10.11
CA LEU A 175 -4.48 7.82 -8.89
C LEU A 175 -4.40 6.69 -7.86
N THR A 176 -3.27 5.99 -7.81
CA THR A 176 -3.06 4.82 -6.95
C THR A 176 -2.08 5.12 -5.83
N PRO A 177 -2.53 5.25 -4.57
CA PRO A 177 -1.61 5.34 -3.43
C PRO A 177 -0.99 3.98 -3.17
N TYR A 178 0.32 3.96 -2.95
CA TYR A 178 1.06 2.77 -2.55
C TYR A 178 1.65 2.93 -1.14
N PRO A 179 1.22 2.10 -0.17
CA PRO A 179 0.09 1.15 -0.19
C PRO A 179 -1.29 1.86 -0.07
N PRO A 180 -2.42 1.18 -0.39
CA PRO A 180 -2.56 -0.26 -0.65
C PRO A 180 -2.17 -0.73 -2.06
N GLY A 181 -1.86 0.16 -2.99
CA GLY A 181 -1.58 -0.23 -4.39
C GLY A 181 -2.85 -0.57 -5.18
N ILE A 182 -4.00 -0.05 -4.75
CA ILE A 182 -5.28 -0.12 -5.44
C ILE A 182 -5.67 1.31 -5.83
N PRO A 183 -6.11 1.56 -7.08
CA PRO A 183 -6.51 2.90 -7.50
C PRO A 183 -7.59 3.50 -6.60
N ALA A 184 -7.33 4.70 -6.07
CA ALA A 184 -8.33 5.51 -5.38
C ALA A 184 -9.20 6.29 -6.37
N VAL A 185 -8.69 6.54 -7.57
CA VAL A 185 -9.43 7.09 -8.72
C VAL A 185 -8.97 6.36 -9.99
N LEU A 186 -9.93 5.95 -10.81
CA LEU A 186 -9.72 5.45 -12.16
C LEU A 186 -10.07 6.52 -13.21
N PRO A 187 -9.52 6.45 -14.44
CA PRO A 187 -10.03 7.24 -15.55
C PRO A 187 -11.54 7.08 -15.69
N GLY A 188 -12.24 8.19 -15.92
CA GLY A 188 -13.70 8.22 -16.07
C GLY A 188 -14.46 8.43 -14.76
N GLU A 189 -13.78 8.36 -13.62
CA GLU A 189 -14.37 8.69 -12.32
C GLU A 189 -14.26 10.18 -12.00
N ARG A 190 -15.23 10.68 -11.21
CA ARG A 190 -15.21 12.05 -10.72
C ARG A 190 -14.31 12.18 -9.50
N ILE A 191 -13.32 13.06 -9.56
CA ILE A 191 -12.42 13.33 -8.44
C ILE A 191 -13.21 14.01 -7.32
N THR A 192 -13.17 13.45 -6.12
CA THR A 192 -13.85 14.02 -4.94
C THR A 192 -12.83 14.66 -3.99
N GLU A 193 -13.30 15.61 -3.19
CA GLU A 193 -12.46 16.29 -2.19
C GLU A 193 -11.86 15.31 -1.14
N PRO A 194 -12.60 14.35 -0.56
CA PRO A 194 -12.02 13.39 0.38
C PRO A 194 -10.89 12.56 -0.22
N VAL A 195 -11.06 12.08 -1.46
CA VAL A 195 -10.05 11.27 -2.16
C VAL A 195 -8.82 12.10 -2.48
N LEU A 196 -8.99 13.32 -2.98
CA LEU A 196 -7.85 14.18 -3.29
C LEU A 196 -7.07 14.57 -2.03
N ARG A 197 -7.77 14.88 -0.93
CA ARG A 197 -7.15 15.19 0.36
C ARG A 197 -6.37 14.00 0.91
N TYR A 198 -6.92 12.80 0.80
CA TYR A 198 -6.25 11.56 1.19
C TYR A 198 -4.94 11.37 0.43
N LEU A 199 -4.99 11.46 -0.90
CA LEU A 199 -3.80 11.27 -1.74
C LEU A 199 -2.72 12.32 -1.45
N ARG A 200 -3.09 13.60 -1.36
CA ARG A 200 -2.12 14.68 -1.13
C ARG A 200 -1.49 14.62 0.27
N SER A 201 -2.29 14.40 1.31
CA SER A 201 -1.75 14.19 2.67
C SER A 201 -0.90 12.92 2.75
N GLY A 202 -1.23 11.89 1.97
CA GLY A 202 -0.41 10.71 1.77
C GLY A 202 0.96 11.05 1.20
N VAL A 203 1.02 11.79 0.08
CA VAL A 203 2.28 12.22 -0.56
C VAL A 203 3.12 13.05 0.41
N GLU A 204 2.52 13.98 1.14
CA GLU A 204 3.20 14.77 2.19
C GLU A 204 3.79 13.90 3.31
N ALA A 205 3.16 12.76 3.61
CA ALA A 205 3.63 11.79 4.58
C ALA A 205 4.70 10.82 4.04
N GLY A 206 4.90 10.75 2.72
CA GLY A 206 5.83 9.84 2.06
C GLY A 206 5.20 8.69 1.27
N THR A 207 3.87 8.72 1.06
CA THR A 207 3.17 7.75 0.19
C THR A 207 3.61 7.96 -1.26
N ASN A 208 3.86 6.86 -1.97
CA ASN A 208 4.14 6.92 -3.40
C ASN A 208 2.83 6.84 -4.20
N VAL A 209 2.68 7.68 -5.24
CA VAL A 209 1.53 7.66 -6.16
C VAL A 209 2.09 7.61 -7.60
N PRO A 210 2.40 6.42 -8.14
CA PRO A 210 3.26 6.29 -9.32
C PRO A 210 2.55 6.46 -10.67
N ASP A 211 1.23 6.28 -10.70
CA ASP A 211 0.44 6.31 -11.93
C ASP A 211 0.21 7.70 -12.58
N PRO A 212 -0.04 8.79 -11.83
CA PRO A 212 -0.28 10.09 -12.43
C PRO A 212 0.95 10.62 -13.15
N ALA A 213 0.72 11.45 -14.17
CA ALA A 213 1.79 12.13 -14.89
C ALA A 213 2.65 13.02 -13.98
N ASP A 214 2.07 13.55 -12.89
CA ASP A 214 2.77 14.23 -11.80
C ASP A 214 2.62 13.44 -10.47
N PRO A 215 3.62 12.64 -10.07
CA PRO A 215 3.60 11.88 -8.82
C PRO A 215 3.55 12.74 -7.55
N THR A 216 3.87 14.04 -7.64
CA THR A 216 3.75 14.97 -6.50
C THR A 216 2.32 15.46 -6.28
N LEU A 217 1.41 15.16 -7.22
CA LEU A 217 0.03 15.62 -7.23
C LEU A 217 -0.09 17.15 -7.08
N THR A 218 0.84 17.90 -7.69
CA THR A 218 0.72 19.35 -7.86
C THR A 218 -0.29 19.64 -8.97
N THR A 219 -0.25 18.84 -10.03
CA THR A 219 -1.24 18.80 -11.11
C THR A 219 -1.88 17.43 -11.25
N ILE A 220 -3.08 17.38 -11.82
CA ILE A 220 -3.80 16.13 -12.13
C ILE A 220 -4.32 16.21 -13.55
N ARG A 221 -4.16 15.12 -14.31
CA ARG A 221 -4.71 14.98 -15.65
C ARG A 221 -6.19 14.68 -15.60
N VAL A 222 -6.98 15.58 -16.17
CA VAL A 222 -8.43 15.47 -16.24
C VAL A 222 -8.88 15.53 -17.68
N ARG A 223 -10.08 15.00 -17.95
CA ARG A 223 -10.73 15.21 -19.24
C ARG A 223 -10.99 16.71 -19.45
N ALA A 224 -10.62 17.21 -20.62
CA ALA A 224 -10.88 18.60 -21.02
C ALA A 224 -12.39 18.88 -21.04
N GLU A 225 -12.79 20.07 -20.62
CA GLU A 225 -14.19 20.49 -20.71
C GLU A 225 -14.58 20.71 -22.18
N ASP A 226 -15.70 20.13 -22.61
CA ASP A 226 -16.25 20.40 -23.93
C ASP A 226 -16.72 21.86 -23.97
N HIS A 227 -15.86 22.76 -24.47
CA HIS A 227 -16.24 24.11 -24.84
C HIS A 227 -17.10 24.08 -26.12
N GLY A 228 -18.31 23.51 -26.02
CA GLY A 228 -19.36 23.64 -27.03
C GLY A 228 -19.27 22.76 -28.28
N LYS A 229 -18.55 21.64 -28.27
CA LYS A 229 -18.71 20.63 -29.34
C LYS A 229 -20.00 19.83 -29.13
N PRO A 230 -20.86 19.67 -30.15
CA PRO A 230 -22.07 18.86 -30.04
C PRO A 230 -21.69 17.40 -29.74
N PRO A 231 -22.50 16.67 -28.95
CA PRO A 231 -22.19 15.29 -28.59
C PRO A 231 -22.06 14.43 -29.84
N HIS A 232 -20.90 13.81 -30.02
CA HIS A 232 -20.72 12.75 -31.01
C HIS A 232 -21.48 11.52 -30.53
N PHE A 233 -22.74 11.39 -30.97
CA PHE A 233 -23.41 10.09 -30.95
C PHE A 233 -22.68 9.16 -31.91
N SER A 234 -21.77 8.34 -31.39
CA SER A 234 -21.33 7.14 -32.09
C SER A 234 -22.49 6.15 -32.01
N ALA A 235 -23.34 6.17 -33.04
CA ALA A 235 -24.32 5.14 -33.27
C ALA A 235 -23.59 3.86 -33.66
N HIS A 236 -23.34 2.98 -32.69
CA HIS A 236 -23.05 1.58 -32.95
C HIS A 236 -23.97 0.70 -32.10
N ALA A 237 -25.11 0.37 -32.71
CA ALA A 237 -25.81 -0.89 -32.52
C ALA A 237 -26.23 -1.36 -33.93
N PRO A 238 -26.38 -2.67 -34.19
CA PRO A 238 -26.25 -3.83 -33.30
C PRO A 238 -24.94 -4.62 -33.45
#